data_AF-A0A077PNQ3-F1
#
_entry.id   AF-A0A077PNQ3-F1
#
_cell.length_a   1.000
_cell.length_b   1.000
_cell.length_c   1.000
_cell.angle_alpha   90.00
_cell.angle_beta   90.00
_cell.angle_gamma   90.00
#
_symmetry.space_group_name_H-M   'P 1'
#
loop_
_entity.id
_entity.type
_entity.pdbx_description
1 polymer ?
#
loop_
_entity_poly.entity_id
_entity_poly.type
_entity_poly.pdbx_seq_one_letter_code
_entity_poly.pdbx_strand_id
1 'polypeptide(L)'
;MSEINKLDSTPCSSDPDQYKVKVTIENDTVAPVGSFPWVVIQVYLGNIVRRNGWDSRDEYIKLIPSVTGYDGKIIPPQIWTVDKDDEQPWTPTQDDMMSCDWVLYTSS
;
A
#
# COMPACT_ATOMS: atom_id res chain seq x y z
N MET A 1 2.44 23.96 -33.86
CA MET A 1 3.30 22.90 -33.30
C MET A 1 3.14 22.97 -31.80
N SER A 2 2.50 21.97 -31.21
CA SER A 2 1.83 22.06 -29.92
C SER A 2 2.79 22.07 -28.73
N GLU A 3 2.67 23.08 -27.86
CA GLU A 3 3.13 22.99 -26.47
C GLU A 3 2.14 22.12 -25.69
N ILE A 4 2.37 20.80 -25.65
CA ILE A 4 1.53 19.90 -24.85
C ILE A 4 2.46 19.04 -23.98
N ASN A 5 2.19 19.10 -22.67
CA ASN A 5 2.73 18.30 -21.57
C ASN A 5 4.17 18.57 -21.12
N LYS A 6 4.37 19.70 -20.42
CA LYS A 6 5.24 19.67 -19.24
C LYS A 6 4.45 18.96 -18.13
N LEU A 7 4.69 17.67 -17.94
CA LEU A 7 4.23 16.97 -16.75
C LEU A 7 5.05 17.56 -15.59
N ASP A 8 4.46 18.48 -14.83
CA ASP A 8 5.07 19.01 -13.61
C ASP A 8 5.39 17.82 -12.71
N SER A 9 6.67 17.43 -12.67
CA SER A 9 7.18 16.31 -11.90
C SER A 9 7.25 16.67 -10.42
N THR A 10 6.15 17.18 -9.86
CA THR A 10 6.03 17.37 -8.42
C THR A 10 6.09 15.96 -7.83
N PRO A 11 7.13 15.63 -7.04
CA PRO A 11 7.19 14.33 -6.38
C PRO A 11 5.91 14.18 -5.58
N CYS A 12 5.18 13.08 -5.77
CA CYS A 12 4.03 12.78 -4.94
C CYS A 12 4.49 12.84 -3.47
N SER A 13 3.99 13.81 -2.72
CA SER A 13 4.29 13.92 -1.30
C SER A 13 3.73 12.69 -0.62
N SER A 14 4.59 11.84 -0.06
CA SER A 14 4.19 10.62 0.66
C SER A 14 3.69 10.92 2.08
N ASP A 15 3.34 12.17 2.39
CA ASP A 15 2.91 12.59 3.73
C ASP A 15 1.65 11.81 4.15
N PRO A 16 1.72 10.90 5.13
CA PRO A 16 0.57 10.13 5.57
C PRO A 16 -0.51 11.01 6.23
N ASP A 17 -0.16 12.22 6.68
CA ASP A 17 -1.11 13.16 7.28
C ASP A 17 -2.13 13.69 6.26
N GLN A 18 -1.84 13.61 4.95
CA GLN A 18 -2.79 14.00 3.90
C GLN A 18 -3.99 13.03 3.80
N TYR A 19 -3.85 11.80 4.30
CA TYR A 19 -4.92 10.80 4.37
C TYR A 19 -5.67 10.85 5.71
N LYS A 20 -5.22 11.66 6.67
CA LYS A 20 -5.91 11.85 7.94
C LYS A 20 -7.06 12.82 7.76
N VAL A 21 -8.28 12.31 7.88
CA VAL A 21 -9.49 13.13 7.90
C VAL A 21 -9.47 14.06 9.12
N LYS A 22 -9.41 15.37 8.89
CA LYS A 22 -9.64 16.41 9.92
C LYS A 22 -11.15 16.68 10.08
N VAL A 23 -11.96 15.65 10.34
CA VAL A 23 -13.41 15.79 10.51
C VAL A 23 -13.84 15.23 11.85
N THR A 24 -14.45 16.13 12.62
CA THR A 24 -15.02 15.91 13.95
C THR A 24 -16.41 15.26 13.85
N ILE A 25 -16.53 14.07 13.26
CA ILE A 25 -17.76 13.26 13.32
C ILE A 25 -17.37 11.78 13.42
N GLU A 26 -17.90 11.10 14.43
CA GLU A 26 -17.43 9.83 15.00
C GLU A 26 -17.56 8.56 14.13
N ASN A 27 -17.85 8.64 12.82
CA ASN A 27 -18.08 7.45 11.98
C ASN A 27 -17.86 7.66 10.46
N ASP A 28 -16.92 8.50 10.05
CA ASP A 28 -16.67 8.72 8.61
C ASP A 28 -15.73 7.65 8.03
N THR A 29 -16.28 6.70 7.26
CA THR A 29 -15.52 5.59 6.67
C THR A 29 -14.73 6.06 5.44
N VAL A 30 -13.41 6.24 5.58
CA VAL A 30 -12.50 6.61 4.48
C VAL A 30 -12.40 5.53 3.39
N ALA A 31 -12.61 4.26 3.76
CA ALA A 31 -12.86 3.13 2.88
C ALA A 31 -13.49 1.97 3.69
N PRO A 32 -14.34 1.11 3.11
CA PRO A 32 -14.89 -0.05 3.81
C PRO A 32 -13.78 -1.00 4.28
N VAL A 33 -13.83 -1.44 5.55
CA VAL A 33 -12.88 -2.41 6.09
C VAL A 33 -12.86 -3.66 5.22
N GLY A 34 -11.67 -4.16 4.93
CA GLY A 34 -11.46 -5.34 4.10
C GLY A 34 -11.50 -5.10 2.59
N SER A 35 -11.82 -3.89 2.12
CA SER A 35 -11.75 -3.53 0.71
C SER A 35 -10.33 -3.16 0.26
N PHE A 36 -10.08 -3.20 -1.05
CA PHE A 36 -8.80 -2.79 -1.61
C PHE A 36 -8.40 -1.32 -1.30
N PRO A 37 -9.29 -0.31 -1.37
CA PRO A 37 -8.91 1.04 -0.95
C PRO A 37 -8.51 1.13 0.53
N TRP A 38 -9.16 0.34 1.39
CA TRP A 38 -8.80 0.27 2.82
C TRP A 38 -7.40 -0.32 3.01
N VAL A 39 -7.05 -1.35 2.24
CA VAL A 39 -5.69 -1.96 2.23
C VAL A 39 -4.63 -0.93 1.90
N VAL A 40 -4.82 -0.16 0.83
CA VAL A 40 -3.85 0.87 0.42
C VAL A 40 -3.67 1.88 1.55
N ILE A 41 -4.75 2.35 2.18
CA ILE A 41 -4.66 3.26 3.34
C ILE A 41 -3.86 2.61 4.47
N GLN A 42 -4.14 1.36 4.83
CA GLN A 42 -3.43 0.68 5.92
C GLN A 42 -1.93 0.55 5.63
N VAL A 43 -1.55 0.17 4.41
CA VAL A 43 -0.14 0.02 4.02
C VAL A 43 0.60 1.35 4.07
N TYR A 44 -0.03 2.45 3.62
CA TYR A 44 0.56 3.80 3.72
C TYR A 44 0.69 4.30 5.17
N LEU A 45 -0.18 3.81 6.07
CA LEU A 45 -0.05 4.04 7.52
C LEU A 45 1.02 3.16 8.18
N GLY A 46 1.70 2.29 7.41
CA GLY A 46 2.75 1.38 7.89
C GLY A 46 2.22 0.07 8.48
N ASN A 47 0.91 -0.19 8.38
CA ASN A 47 0.34 -1.45 8.82
C ASN A 47 0.63 -2.55 7.80
N ILE A 48 0.75 -3.77 8.31
CA ILE A 48 0.88 -4.98 7.50
C ILE A 48 -0.51 -5.58 7.32
N VAL A 49 -0.85 -6.01 6.12
CA VAL A 49 -2.18 -6.55 5.78
C VAL A 49 -2.07 -7.81 4.95
N ARG A 50 -3.08 -8.67 5.03
CA ARG A 50 -3.17 -9.91 4.26
C ARG A 50 -4.58 -10.18 3.79
N ARG A 51 -4.73 -11.10 2.85
CA ARG A 51 -6.02 -11.71 2.51
C ARG A 51 -6.31 -12.88 3.44
N ASN A 52 -7.59 -13.13 3.71
CA ASN A 52 -7.99 -14.40 4.33
C ASN A 52 -8.08 -15.54 3.32
N GLY A 53 -8.29 -15.22 2.05
CA GLY A 53 -8.33 -16.18 0.95
C GLY A 53 -6.97 -16.63 0.43
N TRP A 54 -5.86 -16.09 0.93
CA TRP A 54 -4.52 -16.56 0.56
C TRP A 54 -4.18 -17.89 1.24
N ASP A 55 -3.46 -18.75 0.52
CA ASP A 55 -3.17 -20.12 0.94
C ASP A 55 -2.21 -20.16 2.14
N SER A 56 -1.25 -19.23 2.19
CA SER A 56 -0.28 -19.11 3.28
C SER A 56 -0.77 -18.13 4.34
N ARG A 57 -0.74 -18.56 5.60
CA ARG A 57 -1.12 -17.70 6.74
C ARG A 57 -0.11 -16.60 7.00
N ASP A 58 1.13 -16.81 6.57
CA ASP A 58 2.25 -15.92 6.75
C ASP A 58 2.46 -15.04 5.52
N GLU A 59 1.58 -15.14 4.52
CA GLU A 59 1.58 -14.26 3.35
C GLU A 59 0.89 -12.93 3.69
N TYR A 60 1.59 -11.83 3.45
CA TYR A 60 1.10 -10.49 3.71
C TYR A 60 1.78 -9.47 2.79
N ILE A 61 1.27 -8.24 2.77
CA ILE A 61 1.91 -7.11 2.11
C ILE A 61 2.36 -6.06 3.12
N LYS A 62 3.49 -5.42 2.84
CA LYS A 62 4.06 -4.33 3.66
C LYS A 62 4.64 -3.22 2.78
N LEU A 63 4.67 -2.00 3.31
CA LEU A 63 5.38 -0.89 2.68
C LEU A 63 6.88 -0.99 3.01
N ILE A 64 7.70 -1.01 1.96
CA ILE A 64 9.15 -0.88 2.05
C ILE A 64 9.49 0.60 1.82
N PRO A 65 10.21 1.26 2.76
CA PRO A 65 10.65 2.63 2.57
C PRO A 65 11.70 2.72 1.46
N SER A 66 11.99 3.93 0.98
CA SER A 66 13.07 4.14 0.02
C SER A 66 14.39 3.57 0.54
N VAL A 67 15.12 2.86 -0.31
CA VAL A 67 16.45 2.31 0.01
C VAL A 67 17.46 2.77 -1.03
N THR A 68 18.70 2.99 -0.60
CA THR A 68 19.80 3.28 -1.53
C THR A 68 20.39 1.95 -2.01
N GLY A 69 20.30 1.70 -3.31
CA GLY A 69 20.89 0.53 -3.94
C GLY A 69 22.42 0.56 -3.91
N TYR A 70 23.04 -0.60 -4.13
CA TYR A 70 24.50 -0.75 -4.20
C TYR A 70 25.15 0.11 -5.30
N ASP A 71 24.38 0.48 -6.34
CA ASP A 71 24.80 1.38 -7.41
C ASP A 71 24.64 2.88 -7.05
N GLY A 72 24.30 3.18 -5.80
CA GLY A 72 24.06 4.54 -5.30
C GLY A 72 22.73 5.15 -5.74
N LYS A 73 21.89 4.43 -6.48
CA LYS A 73 20.57 4.93 -6.88
C LYS A 73 19.55 4.77 -5.76
N ILE A 74 18.67 5.76 -5.63
CA ILE A 74 17.52 5.69 -4.72
C ILE A 74 16.44 4.82 -5.37
N ILE A 75 16.10 3.72 -4.70
CA ILE A 75 14.92 2.92 -5.01
C ILE A 75 13.75 3.57 -4.26
N PRO A 76 12.67 3.99 -4.95
CA PRO A 76 11.52 4.61 -4.30
C PRO A 76 10.79 3.62 -3.39
N PRO A 77 9.88 4.09 -2.51
CA PRO A 77 9.08 3.19 -1.68
C PRO A 77 8.26 2.24 -2.55
N GLN A 78 8.13 1.00 -2.10
CA GLN A 78 7.39 -0.05 -2.81
C GLN A 78 6.55 -0.85 -1.82
N ILE A 79 5.39 -1.32 -2.27
CA ILE A 79 4.63 -2.32 -1.51
C ILE A 79 5.13 -3.69 -1.94
N TRP A 80 5.48 -4.54 -0.99
CA TRP A 80 6.01 -5.88 -1.26
C TRP A 80 5.05 -6.92 -0.69
N THR A 81 4.89 -8.02 -1.42
CA THR A 81 4.33 -9.26 -0.88
C THR A 81 5.46 -10.04 -0.23
N VAL A 82 5.19 -10.55 0.96
CA VAL A 82 6.09 -11.37 1.76
C VAL A 82 5.37 -12.67 2.02
N ASP A 83 6.04 -13.77 1.74
CA ASP A 83 5.69 -15.12 2.20
C ASP A 83 6.92 -15.72 2.91
N LYS A 84 6.78 -16.90 3.50
CA LYS A 84 7.85 -17.59 4.23
C LYS A 84 9.14 -17.77 3.42
N ASP A 85 9.04 -17.88 2.10
CA ASP A 85 10.17 -18.24 1.22
C ASP A 85 10.64 -17.08 0.31
N ASP A 86 9.87 -15.99 0.19
CA ASP A 86 10.14 -14.94 -0.80
C ASP A 86 9.60 -13.57 -0.37
N GLU A 87 10.28 -12.51 -0.78
CA GLU A 87 9.77 -11.14 -0.71
C GLU A 87 9.96 -10.46 -2.06
N GLN A 88 8.87 -9.94 -2.63
CA GLN A 88 8.89 -9.35 -3.97
C GLN A 88 7.95 -8.14 -4.09
N PRO A 89 8.20 -7.21 -5.03
CA PRO A 89 7.30 -6.10 -5.28
C PRO A 89 5.89 -6.58 -5.60
N TRP A 90 4.90 -6.08 -4.87
CA TRP A 90 3.51 -6.44 -5.06
C TRP A 90 2.91 -5.66 -6.23
N THR A 91 2.33 -6.39 -7.17
CA THR A 91 1.45 -5.83 -8.19
C THR A 91 0.05 -6.37 -7.95
N PRO A 92 -0.94 -5.51 -7.61
CA PRO A 92 -2.27 -5.98 -7.30
C PRO A 92 -2.93 -6.64 -8.51
N THR A 93 -3.49 -7.83 -8.29
CA THR A 93 -4.29 -8.53 -9.30
C THR A 93 -5.73 -7.97 -9.35
N GLN A 94 -6.51 -8.38 -10.34
CA GLN A 94 -7.94 -8.04 -10.37
C GLN A 94 -8.69 -8.62 -9.17
N ASP A 95 -8.31 -9.82 -8.71
CA ASP A 95 -8.90 -10.42 -7.52
C ASP A 95 -8.60 -9.59 -6.27
N ASP A 96 -7.34 -9.17 -6.10
CA ASP A 96 -6.92 -8.31 -4.99
C ASP A 96 -7.75 -7.01 -4.90
N MET A 97 -7.99 -6.39 -6.06
CA MET A 97 -8.74 -5.14 -6.15
C MET A 97 -10.23 -5.29 -5.86
N MET A 98 -10.81 -6.46 -6.17
CA MET A 98 -12.25 -6.71 -6.07
C MET A 98 -12.67 -7.42 -4.78
N SER A 99 -11.70 -7.85 -3.99
CA SER A 99 -11.95 -8.64 -2.80
C SER A 99 -12.23 -7.81 -1.55
N CYS A 100 -12.95 -8.42 -0.62
CA CYS A 100 -13.46 -7.77 0.59
C CYS A 100 -12.98 -8.46 1.88
N ASP A 101 -12.06 -9.41 1.78
CA ASP A 101 -11.56 -10.25 2.88
C ASP A 101 -10.15 -9.86 3.35
N TRP A 102 -9.71 -8.63 3.03
CA TRP A 102 -8.46 -8.10 3.56
C TRP A 102 -8.54 -7.86 5.07
N VAL A 103 -7.46 -8.13 5.78
CA VAL A 103 -7.37 -7.96 7.24
C VAL A 103 -5.99 -7.47 7.64
N LEU A 104 -5.90 -6.88 8.84
CA LEU A 104 -4.60 -6.58 9.44
C LEU A 104 -3.86 -7.88 9.73
N TYR A 105 -2.57 -7.92 9.39
CA TYR A 105 -1.70 -9.01 9.76
C TYR A 105 -1.30 -8.86 11.23
N THR A 106 -1.67 -9.83 12.05
CA THR A 106 -1.22 -9.93 13.44
C THR A 106 -0.32 -11.15 13.54
N SER A 107 0.98 -10.97 13.79
CA SER A 107 1.83 -12.09 14.15
C SER A 107 1.39 -12.60 15.53
N SER A 108 0.85 -13.82 15.59
CA SER A 108 0.53 -14.52 16.83
C SER A 108 1.78 -15.08 17.49
#